data_AF-A0A969FW92-F1
#
_entry.id   AF-A0A969FW92-F1
#
_cell.length_a   1.000
_cell.length_b   1.000
_cell.length_c   1.000
_cell.angle_alpha   90.00
_cell.angle_beta   90.00
_cell.angle_gamma   90.00
#
_symmetry.space_group_name_H-M   'P 1'
#
loop_
_entity.id
_entity.type
_entity.pdbx_description
1 polymer ?
#
loop_
_entity_poly.entity_id
_entity_poly.type
_entity_poly.pdbx_seq_one_letter_code
_entity_poly.pdbx_strand_id
1 'polypeptide(L)'
;MCGTCSAGCPFASQMDILPEQIIRHVLFGMPDILDSHAIWLCASCYLCAERCPRDIDLPRIMEALRQLNLRRKADHVDISQLPAEVLAEMPPIALVANFRKNTG
;
A
#
# COMPACT_ATOMS: atom_id res chain seq x y z
N MET A 1 -0.13 -21.69 -3.60
CA MET A 1 -0.02 -20.23 -3.87
C MET A 1 -0.13 -20.04 -5.38
N CYS A 2 -1.05 -19.23 -5.92
CA CYS A 2 -1.40 -19.27 -7.35
C CYS A 2 -0.81 -18.14 -8.22
N GLY A 3 -0.26 -17.07 -7.64
CA GLY A 3 0.44 -15.99 -8.37
C GLY A 3 -0.43 -15.05 -9.22
N THR A 4 -1.74 -15.27 -9.30
CA THR A 4 -2.68 -14.45 -10.11
C THR A 4 -2.64 -12.96 -9.75
N CYS A 5 -2.51 -12.64 -8.47
CA CYS A 5 -2.44 -11.25 -8.01
C CYS A 5 -1.19 -10.53 -8.51
N SER A 6 -0.06 -11.23 -8.62
CA SER A 6 1.21 -10.66 -9.08
C SER A 6 1.24 -10.52 -10.60
N ALA A 7 0.73 -11.53 -11.32
CA ALA A 7 0.58 -11.45 -12.76
C ALA A 7 -0.38 -10.33 -13.21
N GLY A 8 -1.39 -10.00 -12.42
CA GLY A 8 -2.33 -8.91 -12.70
C GLY A 8 -1.87 -7.53 -12.23
N CYS A 9 -0.88 -7.43 -11.35
CA CYS A 9 -0.50 -6.15 -10.76
C CYS A 9 0.36 -5.33 -11.74
N PRO A 10 -0.07 -4.11 -12.13
CA PRO A 10 0.73 -3.26 -13.04
C PRO A 10 2.03 -2.76 -12.40
N PHE A 11 2.12 -2.80 -11.06
CA PHE A 11 3.29 -2.36 -10.30
C PHE A 11 4.18 -3.53 -9.83
N ALA A 12 3.89 -4.77 -10.24
CA ALA A 12 4.61 -5.96 -9.75
C ALA A 12 6.14 -5.85 -9.93
N SER A 13 6.61 -5.27 -11.03
CA SER A 13 8.03 -5.10 -11.33
C SER A 13 8.74 -4.06 -10.45
N GLN A 14 7.98 -3.18 -9.78
CA GLN A 14 8.50 -2.13 -8.90
C GLN A 14 8.40 -2.51 -7.42
N MET A 15 7.69 -3.60 -7.11
CA MET A 15 7.52 -4.09 -5.76
C MET A 15 8.75 -4.90 -5.32
N ASP A 16 9.22 -4.63 -4.10
CA ASP A 16 10.24 -5.39 -3.39
C ASP A 16 9.72 -6.76 -2.93
N ILE A 17 8.43 -6.85 -2.58
CA ILE A 17 7.73 -8.09 -2.24
C ILE A 17 6.49 -8.20 -3.11
N LEU A 18 6.37 -9.31 -3.85
CA LEU A 18 5.24 -9.51 -4.74
C LEU A 18 3.92 -9.76 -3.98
N PRO A 19 2.76 -9.40 -4.57
CA PRO A 19 1.44 -9.51 -3.95
C PRO A 19 1.10 -10.88 -3.34
N GLU A 20 1.48 -11.98 -3.99
CA GLU A 20 1.31 -13.32 -3.42
C GLU A 20 2.23 -13.48 -2.20
N GLN A 21 3.51 -13.14 -2.31
CA GLN A 21 4.48 -13.25 -1.22
C GLN A 21 4.00 -12.53 0.04
N ILE A 22 3.38 -11.34 -0.12
CA ILE A 22 2.75 -10.59 0.99
C ILE A 22 1.75 -11.46 1.76
N ILE A 23 0.84 -12.14 1.07
CA ILE A 23 -0.16 -13.03 1.70
C ILE A 23 0.55 -14.10 2.53
N ARG A 24 1.64 -14.67 2.01
CA ARG A 24 2.42 -15.68 2.74
C ARG A 24 3.09 -15.11 3.98
N HIS A 25 3.71 -13.93 3.89
CA HIS A 25 4.31 -13.27 5.04
C HIS A 25 3.29 -12.98 6.14
N VAL A 26 2.09 -12.51 5.76
CA VAL A 26 0.99 -12.28 6.71
C VAL A 26 0.57 -13.57 7.40
N LEU A 27 0.43 -14.67 6.66
CA LEU A 27 0.07 -15.98 7.25
C LEU A 27 1.12 -16.51 8.22
N PHE A 28 2.40 -16.20 7.99
CA PHE A 28 3.50 -16.58 8.89
C PHE A 28 3.76 -15.56 10.01
N GLY A 29 3.00 -14.47 10.08
CA GLY A 29 3.14 -13.44 11.12
C GLY A 29 4.49 -12.70 11.07
N MET A 30 5.07 -12.54 9.88
CA MET A 30 6.38 -11.89 9.73
C MET A 30 6.23 -10.35 9.81
N PRO A 31 6.78 -9.68 10.84
CA PRO A 31 6.58 -8.25 11.06
C PRO A 31 7.33 -7.37 10.07
N ASP A 32 8.39 -7.90 9.45
CA ASP A 32 9.27 -7.17 8.52
C ASP A 32 8.53 -6.65 7.28
N ILE A 33 7.36 -7.22 6.98
CA ILE A 33 6.53 -6.76 5.86
C ILE A 33 6.01 -5.33 6.01
N LEU A 34 5.95 -4.82 7.25
CA LEU A 34 5.54 -3.44 7.49
C LEU A 34 6.55 -2.45 6.93
N ASP A 35 7.81 -2.85 6.75
CA ASP A 35 8.86 -1.99 6.19
C ASP A 35 9.00 -2.15 4.66
N SER A 36 8.15 -2.97 4.04
CA SER A 36 8.16 -3.20 2.59
C SER A 36 7.62 -2.00 1.82
N HIS A 37 8.24 -1.69 0.68
CA HIS A 37 7.76 -0.64 -0.24
C HIS A 37 6.46 -1.03 -0.95
N ALA A 38 6.19 -2.34 -1.09
CA ALA A 38 5.03 -2.85 -1.80
C ALA A 38 3.69 -2.38 -1.21
N ILE A 39 3.61 -2.17 0.12
CA ILE A 39 2.39 -1.66 0.78
C ILE A 39 2.04 -0.25 0.30
N TRP A 40 3.04 0.55 -0.05
CA TRP A 40 2.88 1.92 -0.53
C TRP A 40 2.62 1.99 -2.04
N LEU A 41 3.19 1.06 -2.82
CA LEU A 41 2.96 0.96 -4.26
C LEU A 41 1.57 0.43 -4.63
N CYS A 42 0.87 -0.21 -3.70
CA CYS A 42 -0.48 -0.71 -3.95
C CYS A 42 -1.45 0.45 -4.27
N ALA A 43 -1.91 0.49 -5.52
CA ALA A 43 -2.86 1.49 -5.99
C ALA A 43 -4.30 1.28 -5.49
N SER A 44 -4.58 0.16 -4.80
CA SER A 44 -5.94 -0.25 -4.42
C SER A 44 -6.90 -0.30 -5.62
N CYS A 45 -6.44 -0.84 -6.76
CA CYS A 45 -7.22 -0.95 -8.00
C CYS A 45 -8.13 -2.19 -8.06
N TYR A 46 -8.12 -3.03 -7.02
CA TYR A 46 -8.96 -4.23 -6.87
C TYR A 46 -8.80 -5.37 -7.90
N LEU A 47 -7.99 -5.20 -8.95
CA LEU A 47 -7.80 -6.22 -9.99
C LEU A 47 -7.36 -7.59 -9.44
N CYS A 48 -6.53 -7.60 -8.40
CA CYS A 48 -6.07 -8.83 -7.76
C CYS A 48 -7.17 -9.54 -6.95
N ALA A 49 -8.14 -8.80 -6.38
CA ALA A 49 -9.27 -9.38 -5.66
C ALA A 49 -10.27 -9.99 -6.64
N GLU A 50 -10.66 -9.25 -7.68
CA GLU A 50 -11.61 -9.69 -8.72
C GLU A 50 -11.19 -10.97 -9.43
N ARG A 51 -9.88 -11.17 -9.62
CA ARG A 51 -9.33 -12.35 -10.31
C ARG A 51 -8.95 -13.49 -9.36
N CYS A 52 -9.16 -13.34 -8.05
CA CYS A 52 -8.66 -14.30 -7.08
C CYS A 52 -9.54 -15.56 -7.06
N PRO A 53 -9.02 -16.76 -7.41
CA PRO A 53 -9.81 -17.99 -7.35
C PRO A 53 -10.10 -18.45 -5.91
N ARG A 54 -9.51 -17.78 -4.90
CA ARG A 54 -9.67 -18.07 -3.47
C ARG A 54 -10.39 -16.96 -2.70
N ASP A 55 -10.96 -16.00 -3.42
CA ASP A 55 -11.73 -14.88 -2.85
C ASP A 55 -10.97 -14.11 -1.74
N ILE A 56 -9.69 -13.81 -2.01
CA ILE A 56 -8.85 -13.07 -1.08
C ILE A 56 -8.91 -11.58 -1.43
N ASP A 57 -9.39 -10.76 -0.48
CA ASP A 57 -9.37 -9.30 -0.56
C ASP A 57 -7.96 -8.75 -0.22
N LEU A 58 -7.04 -8.97 -1.16
CA LEU A 58 -5.66 -8.48 -1.03
C LEU A 58 -5.56 -6.94 -0.90
N PRO A 59 -6.32 -6.12 -1.64
CA PRO A 59 -6.32 -4.67 -1.45
C PRO A 59 -6.62 -4.26 0.01
N ARG A 60 -7.58 -4.93 0.66
CA ARG A 60 -7.87 -4.67 2.08
C ARG A 60 -6.74 -5.10 3.00
N ILE A 61 -6.08 -6.22 2.70
CA ILE A 61 -4.88 -6.64 3.45
C ILE A 61 -3.77 -5.58 3.33
N MET A 62 -3.51 -5.08 2.12
CA MET A 62 -2.51 -4.02 1.87
C MET A 62 -2.84 -2.75 2.63
N GLU A 63 -4.11 -2.34 2.64
CA GLU A 63 -4.57 -1.20 3.43
C GLU A 63 -4.34 -1.41 4.93
N ALA A 64 -4.71 -2.59 5.45
CA ALA A 64 -4.50 -2.92 6.86
C ALA A 64 -3.01 -2.87 7.24
N LEU A 65 -2.12 -3.39 6.39
CA LEU A 65 -0.67 -3.31 6.60
C LEU A 65 -0.17 -1.87 6.62
N ARG A 66 -0.68 -1.00 5.73
CA ARG A 66 -0.33 0.42 5.71
C ARG A 66 -0.76 1.12 7.00
N GLN A 67 -2.00 0.89 7.45
CA GLN A 67 -2.51 1.42 8.71
C GLN A 67 -1.72 0.93 9.92
N LEU A 68 -1.28 -0.33 9.92
CA LEU A 68 -0.41 -0.86 10.97
C LEU A 68 0.98 -0.22 10.95
N ASN A 69 1.52 0.10 9.77
CA ASN A 69 2.79 0.81 9.64
C ASN A 69 2.68 2.25 10.17
N LEU A 70 1.66 3.01 9.72
CA LEU A 70 1.39 4.40 10.17
C LEU A 70 1.22 4.51 11.69
N ARG A 71 0.49 3.57 12.30
CA ARG A 71 0.34 3.51 13.77
C ARG A 71 1.65 3.21 14.52
N ARG A 72 2.63 2.59 13.86
CA ARG A 72 3.92 2.21 14.45
C ARG A 72 5.00 3.25 14.26
N LYS A 73 5.05 3.86 13.08
CA LYS A 73 6.09 4.81 12.64
C LYS A 73 5.34 6.02 12.09
N ALA A 74 5.70 7.21 12.57
CA ALA A 74 5.10 8.49 12.20
C ALA A 74 4.79 8.60 10.70
N ASP A 75 3.76 9.39 10.39
CA ASP A 75 3.25 9.70 9.05
C ASP A 75 4.28 9.52 7.93
N HIS A 76 3.94 8.73 6.92
CA HIS A 76 4.78 8.57 5.73
C HIS A 76 4.98 9.90 5.00
N VAL A 77 3.97 10.78 5.06
CA VAL A 77 4.06 12.18 4.65
C VAL A 77 3.42 13.04 5.74
N ASP A 78 4.23 13.89 6.36
CA ASP A 78 3.75 14.96 7.24
C ASP A 78 3.51 16.23 6.43
N ILE A 79 2.23 16.53 6.19
CA ILE A 79 1.79 17.67 5.38
C ILE A 79 2.09 19.00 6.09
N SER A 80 2.19 19.01 7.43
CA SER A 80 2.49 20.23 8.19
C SER A 80 3.92 20.72 7.99
N GLN A 81 4.82 19.83 7.57
CA GLN A 81 6.23 20.13 7.31
C GLN A 81 6.51 20.51 5.85
N LEU A 82 5.51 20.48 4.97
CA LEU A 82 5.70 20.88 3.57
C LEU A 82 5.90 22.40 3.46
N PRO A 83 6.84 22.87 2.62
CA PRO A 83 7.01 24.29 2.34
C PRO A 83 5.71 24.93 1.83
N ALA A 84 5.45 26.17 2.22
CA ALA A 84 4.23 26.89 1.85
C ALA A 84 4.09 27.03 0.33
N GLU A 85 5.21 27.11 -0.39
CA GLU A 85 5.24 27.16 -1.85
C GLU A 85 4.70 25.86 -2.47
N VAL A 86 5.10 24.70 -1.94
CA VAL A 86 4.65 23.39 -2.42
C VAL A 86 3.16 23.20 -2.13
N LEU A 87 2.69 23.64 -0.97
CA LEU A 87 1.27 23.58 -0.60
C LEU A 87 0.39 24.45 -1.51
N ALA A 88 0.90 25.60 -1.96
CA ALA A 88 0.17 26.50 -2.85
C ALA A 88 0.08 25.97 -4.29
N GLU A 89 1.09 25.23 -4.75
CA GLU A 89 1.12 24.64 -6.10
C GLU A 89 0.40 23.28 -6.19
N MET A 90 0.20 22.61 -5.06
CA MET A 90 -0.41 21.28 -5.03
C MET A 90 -1.89 21.31 -5.45
N PRO A 91 -2.31 20.45 -6.40
CA PRO A 91 -3.72 20.23 -6.66
C PRO A 91 -4.44 19.73 -5.39
N PRO A 92 -5.66 20.19 -5.08
CA PRO A 92 -6.40 19.74 -3.89
C PRO A 92 -6.55 18.22 -3.82
N ILE A 93 -6.67 17.55 -4.96
CA ILE A 93 -6.75 16.09 -5.04
C ILE A 93 -5.47 15.39 -4.55
N ALA A 94 -4.30 15.98 -4.77
CA ALA A 94 -3.03 15.43 -4.29
C ALA A 94 -2.93 15.54 -2.76
N LEU A 95 -3.41 16.66 -2.20
CA LEU A 95 -3.45 16.89 -0.75
C LEU A 95 -4.36 15.85 -0.06
N VAL A 96 -5.60 15.69 -0.55
CA VAL A 96 -6.57 14.71 -0.02
C VAL A 96 -6.05 13.28 -0.17
N ALA A 97 -5.41 12.95 -1.30
CA ALA A 97 -4.84 11.63 -1.51
C ALA A 97 -3.71 11.32 -0.51
N ASN A 98 -2.85 12.29 -0.21
CA ASN A 98 -1.79 12.14 0.79
C ASN A 98 -2.37 11.98 2.20
N PHE A 99 -3.30 12.85 2.63
CA PHE A 99 -3.97 12.69 3.92
C PHE A 99 -4.64 11.33 4.08
N ARG A 100 -5.22 10.80 3.00
CA ARG A 100 -5.91 9.51 3.03
C ARG A 100 -4.95 8.32 3.09
N LYS A 101 -3.82 8.37 2.37
CA LYS A 101 -2.94 7.20 2.19
C LYS A 101 -1.69 7.25 3.06
N ASN A 102 -1.15 8.43 3.32
CA ASN A 102 0.22 8.63 3.77
C ASN A 102 0.33 9.28 5.16
N THR A 103 -0.80 9.62 5.79
CA THR A 103 -0.87 10.30 7.09
C THR A 103 -1.88 9.54 7.95
N GLY A 104 -1.57 9.19 9.21
CA GLY A 104 -2.44 8.38 10.08
C GLY A 104 -1.88 8.02 11.45
#